data_AF-A0A8J7Y8C6-F1
#
_entry.id   AF-A0A8J7Y8C6-F1
#
_cell.length_a   1.000
_cell.length_b   1.000
_cell.length_c   1.000
_cell.angle_alpha   90.00
_cell.angle_beta   90.00
_cell.angle_gamma   90.00
#
_symmetry.space_group_name_H-M   'P 1'
#
loop_
_entity.id
_entity.type
_entity.pdbx_description
1 polymer ?
#
loop_
_entity_poly.entity_id
_entity_poly.type
_entity_poly.pdbx_seq_one_letter_code
_entity_poly.pdbx_strand_id
1 'polypeptide(L)'
;MSEAENDGIWGVAHVHASFNNTIITITDQTGAETLAKSSGGTVVKQNRDEASPYAAMQMAEVVAEKAQDRGVEGVDVRVRGPGGNQQTSPGPGAQATIRALARAGLEIGRIEDVTPTPHDGTRAPKNSGF
;
A
#
# COMPACT_ATOMS: atom_id res chain seq x y z
N MET A 1 -26.06 -17.44 21.77
CA MET A 1 -24.89 -18.13 21.20
C MET A 1 -24.06 -17.07 20.54
N SER A 2 -23.07 -16.54 21.26
CA SER A 2 -22.09 -15.61 20.69
C SER A 2 -21.24 -16.39 19.70
N GLU A 3 -21.31 -16.04 18.42
CA GLU A 3 -20.29 -16.43 17.45
C GLU A 3 -18.95 -16.02 18.03
N ALA A 4 -18.05 -16.97 18.23
CA ALA A 4 -16.65 -16.65 18.48
C ALA A 4 -16.18 -15.95 17.20
N GLU A 5 -16.01 -14.62 17.27
CA GLU A 5 -15.38 -13.83 16.22
C GLU A 5 -14.08 -14.54 15.88
N ASN A 6 -13.95 -14.97 14.63
CA ASN A 6 -12.76 -15.60 14.13
C ASN A 6 -11.70 -14.49 14.07
N ASP A 7 -11.01 -14.28 15.18
CA ASP A 7 -10.01 -13.23 15.36
C ASP A 7 -8.76 -13.69 14.62
N GLY A 8 -8.84 -13.65 13.29
CA GLY A 8 -7.77 -14.02 12.38
C GLY A 8 -6.52 -13.19 12.67
N ILE A 9 -5.36 -13.58 12.14
CA ILE A 9 -4.16 -12.77 12.32
C ILE A 9 -4.23 -11.58 11.34
N TRP A 10 -4.51 -10.41 11.87
CA TRP A 10 -4.60 -9.16 11.12
C TRP A 10 -3.26 -8.42 11.07
N GLY A 11 -2.95 -7.83 9.91
CA GLY A 11 -1.80 -6.96 9.69
C GLY A 11 -2.20 -5.60 9.13
N VAL A 12 -1.20 -4.75 8.85
CA VAL A 12 -1.42 -3.44 8.21
C VAL A 12 -0.71 -3.39 6.86
N ALA A 13 -1.45 -3.13 5.80
CA ALA A 13 -0.93 -2.93 4.46
C ALA A 13 -0.70 -1.43 4.20
N HIS A 14 0.55 -1.00 4.28
CA HIS A 14 0.98 0.34 3.90
C HIS A 14 1.19 0.41 2.38
N VAL A 15 0.32 1.15 1.69
CA VAL A 15 0.38 1.37 0.24
C VAL A 15 0.85 2.79 -0.03
N HIS A 16 2.13 2.94 -0.35
CA HIS A 16 2.69 4.22 -0.77
C HIS A 16 2.62 4.34 -2.30
N ALA A 17 1.73 5.20 -2.78
CA ALA A 17 1.51 5.41 -4.21
C ALA A 17 1.95 6.81 -4.62
N SER A 18 3.06 6.90 -5.33
CA SER A 18 3.56 8.12 -5.96
C SER A 18 3.35 8.09 -7.48
N PHE A 19 3.64 9.19 -8.18
CA PHE A 19 3.60 9.21 -9.65
C PHE A 19 4.69 8.39 -10.32
N ASN A 20 5.80 8.13 -9.62
CA ASN A 20 6.96 7.46 -10.20
C ASN A 20 7.05 5.99 -9.78
N ASN A 21 6.47 5.63 -8.64
CA ASN A 21 6.53 4.27 -8.12
C ASN A 21 5.39 3.99 -7.14
N THR A 22 4.99 2.72 -7.05
CA THR A 22 4.11 2.20 -5.99
C THR A 22 4.91 1.24 -5.12
N ILE A 23 4.80 1.40 -3.81
CA ILE A 23 5.49 0.57 -2.82
C ILE A 23 4.43 0.02 -1.86
N ILE A 24 4.46 -1.29 -1.64
CA ILE A 24 3.61 -1.95 -0.65
C ILE A 24 4.50 -2.52 0.46
N THR A 25 4.07 -2.31 1.69
CA THR A 25 4.71 -2.91 2.87
C THR A 25 3.61 -3.41 3.80
N ILE A 26 3.57 -4.72 4.03
CA ILE A 26 2.70 -5.34 5.02
C ILE A 26 3.51 -5.49 6.32
N THR A 27 2.96 -4.98 7.41
CA THR A 27 3.50 -5.07 8.76
C THR A 27 2.55 -5.80 9.67
N ASP A 28 3.02 -6.10 10.88
CA ASP A 28 2.15 -6.42 12.01
C ASP A 28 1.29 -5.19 12.41
N GLN A 29 0.35 -5.38 13.36
CA GLN A 29 -0.54 -4.31 13.83
C GLN A 29 0.21 -3.16 14.53
N THR A 30 1.33 -3.45 15.20
CA THR A 30 2.13 -2.41 15.85
C THR A 30 2.90 -1.56 14.83
N GLY A 31 3.14 -2.11 13.63
CA GLY A 31 3.94 -1.48 12.59
C GLY A 31 5.45 -1.58 12.81
N ALA A 32 5.90 -2.31 13.84
CA ALA A 32 7.31 -2.47 14.17
C ALA A 32 7.99 -3.55 13.33
N GLU A 33 7.27 -4.62 12.98
CA GLU A 33 7.81 -5.74 12.21
C GLU A 33 7.26 -5.76 10.79
N THR A 34 8.15 -5.84 9.80
CA THR A 34 7.79 -5.95 8.39
C THR A 34 7.65 -7.41 7.98
N LEU A 35 6.45 -7.79 7.57
CA LEU A 35 6.13 -9.12 7.08
C LEU A 35 6.48 -9.22 5.59
N ALA A 36 5.97 -8.35 4.75
CA ALA A 36 6.26 -8.44 3.32
C ALA A 36 6.42 -7.05 2.72
N LYS A 37 7.28 -6.93 1.71
CA LYS A 37 7.44 -5.70 0.96
C LYS A 37 7.74 -5.98 -0.50
N SER A 38 7.26 -5.11 -1.36
CA SER A 38 7.60 -5.08 -2.77
C SER A 38 7.38 -3.67 -3.32
N SER A 39 7.96 -3.42 -4.49
CA SER A 39 7.81 -2.16 -5.22
C SER A 39 7.54 -2.44 -6.69
N GLY A 40 6.98 -1.45 -7.40
CA GLY A 40 6.77 -1.54 -8.84
C GLY A 40 8.06 -1.89 -9.59
N GLY A 41 9.17 -1.22 -9.25
CA GLY A 41 10.49 -1.48 -9.86
C GLY A 41 11.10 -2.85 -9.56
N THR A 42 10.56 -3.61 -8.59
CA THR A 42 10.98 -5.02 -8.40
C THR A 42 10.33 -5.94 -9.46
N VAL A 43 9.16 -5.55 -9.95
CA VAL A 43 8.34 -6.37 -10.85
C VAL A 43 8.55 -5.98 -12.31
N VAL A 44 8.68 -4.69 -12.60
CA VAL A 44 8.91 -4.18 -13.96
C VAL A 44 10.36 -3.79 -14.16
N LYS A 45 10.86 -3.97 -15.40
CA LYS A 45 12.25 -3.63 -15.76
C LYS A 45 12.41 -2.18 -16.24
N GLN A 46 11.32 -1.54 -16.69
CA GLN A 46 11.36 -0.18 -17.20
C GLN A 46 10.93 0.82 -16.12
N ASN A 47 11.76 1.84 -15.89
CA ASN A 47 11.51 2.86 -14.88
C ASN A 47 10.17 3.60 -15.08
N ARG A 48 9.74 3.77 -16.33
CA ARG A 48 8.47 4.45 -16.65
C ARG A 48 7.22 3.69 -16.20
N ASP A 49 7.34 2.37 -16.04
CA ASP A 49 6.23 1.47 -15.75
C ASP A 49 6.10 1.18 -14.24
N GLU A 50 6.99 1.72 -13.40
CA GLU A 50 7.04 1.45 -11.96
C GLU A 50 5.78 1.94 -11.21
N ALA A 51 5.18 3.04 -11.66
CA ALA A 51 3.90 3.53 -11.12
C ALA A 51 2.67 2.89 -11.78
N SER A 52 2.85 2.05 -12.80
CA SER A 52 1.73 1.54 -13.59
C SER A 52 0.79 0.69 -12.74
N PRO A 53 -0.53 0.72 -13.02
CA PRO A 53 -1.49 -0.19 -12.39
C PRO A 53 -1.13 -1.67 -12.59
N TYR A 54 -0.47 -2.00 -13.71
CA TYR A 54 0.00 -3.35 -13.99
C TYR A 54 1.09 -3.80 -13.02
N ALA A 55 2.10 -2.96 -12.77
CA ALA A 55 3.12 -3.23 -11.77
C ALA A 55 2.51 -3.37 -10.37
N ALA A 56 1.53 -2.50 -10.05
CA ALA A 56 0.81 -2.49 -8.78
C ALA A 56 0.01 -3.77 -8.49
N MET A 57 -0.58 -4.40 -9.52
CA MET A 57 -1.29 -5.67 -9.36
C MET A 57 -0.34 -6.82 -9.07
N GLN A 58 0.69 -6.99 -9.90
CA GLN A 58 1.66 -8.07 -9.73
C GLN A 58 2.45 -7.97 -8.41
N MET A 59 2.83 -6.76 -7.99
CA MET A 59 3.53 -6.58 -6.71
C MET A 59 2.64 -6.93 -5.51
N ALA A 60 1.32 -6.72 -5.61
CA ALA A 60 0.37 -7.04 -4.56
C ALA A 60 0.16 -8.54 -4.42
N GLU A 61 0.10 -9.29 -5.53
CA GLU A 61 0.03 -10.76 -5.52
C GLU A 61 1.24 -11.38 -4.81
N VAL A 62 2.45 -10.95 -5.19
CA VAL A 62 3.71 -11.44 -4.56
C VAL A 62 3.77 -11.14 -3.06
N VAL A 63 3.19 -10.02 -2.63
CA VAL A 63 3.22 -9.61 -1.23
C VAL A 63 2.11 -10.26 -0.42
N ALA A 64 0.95 -10.50 -1.03
CA ALA A 64 -0.14 -11.26 -0.42
C ALA A 64 0.27 -12.70 -0.15
N GLU A 65 0.89 -13.37 -1.13
CA GLU A 65 1.41 -14.74 -0.96
C GLU A 65 2.38 -14.82 0.23
N LYS A 66 3.37 -13.92 0.28
CA LYS A 66 4.34 -13.86 1.39
C LYS A 66 3.72 -13.52 2.75
N ALA A 67 2.59 -12.81 2.78
CA ALA A 67 1.88 -12.49 4.00
C ALA A 67 1.05 -13.70 4.48
N GLN A 68 0.40 -14.39 3.56
CA GLN A 68 -0.35 -15.63 3.83
C GLN A 68 0.58 -16.75 4.32
N ASP A 69 1.77 -16.89 3.74
CA ASP A 69 2.81 -17.82 4.22
C ASP A 69 3.22 -17.59 5.67
N ARG A 70 3.05 -16.35 6.16
CA ARG A 70 3.34 -15.93 7.53
C ARG A 70 2.11 -15.99 8.45
N GLY A 71 0.99 -16.48 7.94
CA GLY A 71 -0.27 -16.66 8.68
C GLY A 71 -1.16 -15.42 8.73
N VAL A 72 -0.92 -14.37 7.93
CA VAL A 72 -1.81 -13.20 7.87
C VAL A 72 -3.06 -13.54 7.07
N GLU A 73 -4.23 -13.35 7.68
CA GLU A 73 -5.54 -13.63 7.09
C GLU A 73 -6.22 -12.36 6.58
N GLY A 74 -6.07 -11.25 7.31
CA GLY A 74 -6.65 -9.96 6.99
C GLY A 74 -5.67 -8.80 7.08
N VAL A 75 -5.94 -7.72 6.35
CA VAL A 75 -5.15 -6.48 6.40
C VAL A 75 -6.01 -5.23 6.47
N ASP A 76 -5.60 -4.31 7.34
CA ASP A 76 -6.05 -2.91 7.29
C ASP A 76 -5.18 -2.13 6.31
N VAL A 77 -5.81 -1.46 5.36
CA VAL A 77 -5.10 -0.76 4.28
C VAL A 77 -4.92 0.71 4.65
N ARG A 78 -3.67 1.14 4.66
CA ARG A 78 -3.28 2.55 4.80
C ARG A 78 -2.69 3.05 3.50
N VAL A 79 -3.45 3.86 2.78
CA VAL A 79 -3.04 4.49 1.51
C VAL A 79 -2.30 5.78 1.81
N ARG A 80 -1.17 6.00 1.16
CA ARG A 80 -0.33 7.19 1.34
C ARG A 80 0.18 7.73 0.02
N GLY A 81 -0.19 8.96 -0.33
CA GLY A 81 0.49 9.75 -1.35
C GLY A 81 1.82 10.36 -0.84
N PRO A 82 2.58 11.05 -1.70
CA PRO A 82 3.79 11.78 -1.29
C PRO A 82 3.55 12.76 -0.14
N GLY A 83 2.51 13.58 -0.24
CA GLY A 83 2.07 14.55 0.76
C GLY A 83 3.10 15.62 1.12
N GLY A 84 2.88 16.30 2.25
CA GLY A 84 3.73 17.40 2.71
C GLY A 84 3.65 18.62 1.78
N ASN A 85 4.78 19.00 1.20
CA ASN A 85 4.87 20.08 0.21
C ASN A 85 4.79 19.56 -1.25
N GLN A 86 4.43 18.29 -1.43
CA GLN A 86 4.24 17.62 -2.72
C GLN A 86 2.77 17.25 -2.93
N GLN A 87 2.50 16.40 -3.93
CA GLN A 87 1.15 15.97 -4.27
C GLN A 87 0.50 15.17 -3.12
N THR A 88 -0.72 15.54 -2.77
CA THR A 88 -1.55 14.82 -1.79
C THR A 88 -2.35 13.68 -2.42
N SER A 89 -2.77 13.82 -3.67
CA SER A 89 -3.46 12.75 -4.41
C SER A 89 -2.57 11.50 -4.53
N PRO A 90 -3.07 10.31 -4.14
CA PRO A 90 -2.37 9.05 -4.36
C PRO A 90 -2.12 8.78 -5.86
N GLY A 91 -0.98 8.15 -6.15
CA GLY A 91 -0.61 7.77 -7.50
C GLY A 91 -1.51 6.69 -8.13
N PRO A 92 -1.36 6.43 -9.44
CA PRO A 92 -2.23 5.54 -10.21
C PRO A 92 -2.26 4.09 -9.72
N GLY A 93 -1.21 3.63 -9.02
CA GLY A 93 -1.13 2.28 -8.46
C GLY A 93 -2.01 2.02 -7.23
N ALA A 94 -2.47 3.06 -6.51
CA ALA A 94 -3.16 2.89 -5.22
C ALA A 94 -4.41 1.99 -5.32
N GLN A 95 -5.34 2.34 -6.21
CA GLN A 95 -6.59 1.58 -6.39
C GLN A 95 -6.38 0.21 -7.02
N ALA A 96 -5.30 0.04 -7.79
CA ALA A 96 -4.95 -1.25 -8.38
C ALA A 96 -4.44 -2.22 -7.30
N THR A 97 -3.58 -1.74 -6.40
CA THR A 97 -3.06 -2.52 -5.27
C THR A 97 -4.17 -3.00 -4.34
N ILE A 98 -5.10 -2.13 -3.93
CA ILE A 98 -6.20 -2.51 -3.02
C ILE A 98 -7.04 -3.63 -3.63
N ARG A 99 -7.40 -3.49 -4.91
CA ARG A 99 -8.18 -4.50 -5.63
C ARG A 99 -7.42 -5.81 -5.81
N ALA A 100 -6.10 -5.74 -6.03
CA ALA A 100 -5.28 -6.92 -6.18
C ALA A 100 -5.11 -7.68 -4.86
N LEU A 101 -4.92 -6.99 -3.72
CA LEU A 101 -4.87 -7.62 -2.40
C LEU A 101 -6.16 -8.38 -2.07
N ALA A 102 -7.32 -7.77 -2.35
CA ALA A 102 -8.61 -8.43 -2.17
C ALA A 102 -8.77 -9.68 -3.06
N ARG A 103 -8.30 -9.61 -4.32
CA ARG A 103 -8.33 -10.75 -5.24
C ARG A 103 -7.34 -11.86 -4.88
N ALA A 104 -6.23 -11.50 -4.24
CA ALA A 104 -5.22 -12.45 -3.79
C ALA A 104 -5.65 -13.23 -2.53
N GLY A 105 -6.81 -12.93 -1.95
CA GLY A 105 -7.40 -13.70 -0.85
C GLY A 105 -7.09 -13.16 0.55
N LEU A 106 -6.56 -11.94 0.68
CA LEU A 106 -6.50 -11.25 1.97
C LEU A 106 -7.84 -10.57 2.25
N GLU A 107 -8.35 -10.73 3.46
CA GLU A 107 -9.53 -9.99 3.91
C GLU A 107 -9.18 -8.51 4.08
N ILE A 108 -9.98 -7.62 3.48
CA ILE A 108 -9.77 -6.18 3.57
C ILE A 108 -10.64 -5.64 4.70
N GLY A 109 -10.01 -5.11 5.75
CA GLY A 109 -10.71 -4.40 6.81
C GLY A 109 -10.83 -2.92 6.50
N ARG A 110 -10.25 -2.10 7.37
CA ARG A 110 -10.37 -0.65 7.27
C ARG A 110 -9.47 -0.11 6.18
N ILE A 111 -10.02 0.80 5.37
CA ILE A 111 -9.24 1.57 4.40
C ILE A 111 -9.13 3.00 4.90
N GLU A 112 -7.90 3.46 5.11
CA GLU A 112 -7.60 4.82 5.57
C GLU A 112 -6.65 5.52 4.61
N ASP A 113 -6.89 6.82 4.35
CA ASP A 113 -5.89 7.69 3.74
C ASP A 113 -5.04 8.32 4.85
N VAL A 114 -3.75 7.99 4.86
CA VAL A 114 -2.75 8.49 5.81
C VAL A 114 -1.74 9.41 5.13
N THR A 115 -2.14 10.05 4.03
CA THR A 115 -1.31 11.03 3.33
C THR A 115 -0.97 12.21 4.27
N PRO A 116 0.32 12.52 4.48
CA PRO A 116 0.71 13.55 5.43
C PRO A 116 0.27 14.93 4.94
N THR A 117 -0.66 15.56 5.68
CA THR A 117 -1.18 16.89 5.39
C THR A 117 -0.64 17.89 6.42
N PRO A 118 0.19 18.88 6.02
CA PRO A 118 0.72 19.86 6.95
C PRO A 118 -0.34 20.93 7.31
N HIS A 119 -0.34 21.41 8.56
CA HIS A 119 -1.16 22.56 8.97
C HIS A 119 -0.67 23.87 8.34
N ASP A 120 0.65 24.01 8.21
CA ASP A 120 1.34 25.00 7.38
C ASP A 120 2.61 24.35 6.81
N GLY A 121 2.83 24.51 5.51
CA GLY A 121 3.83 23.76 4.74
C GLY A 121 5.07 24.58 4.42
N THR A 122 6.21 23.91 4.21
CA THR A 122 7.38 24.57 3.60
C THR A 122 7.13 24.86 2.13
N ARG A 123 7.91 25.77 1.55
CA ARG A 123 7.82 26.13 0.13
C ARG A 123 7.93 24.87 -0.75
N ALA A 124 6.95 24.69 -1.64
CA ALA A 124 6.96 23.60 -2.61
C ALA A 124 8.14 23.72 -3.60
N PRO A 125 8.73 22.60 -4.05
CA PRO A 125 9.79 22.62 -5.04
C PRO A 125 9.30 23.22 -6.37
N LYS A 126 10.21 23.87 -7.12
CA LYS A 126 9.87 24.65 -8.32
C LYS A 126 9.14 23.85 -9.43
N ASN A 127 9.13 22.52 -9.39
CA ASN A 127 8.49 21.63 -10.36
C ASN A 127 7.61 20.55 -9.69
N SER A 128 6.95 20.87 -8.56
CA SER A 128 6.14 19.88 -7.83
C SER A 128 4.74 19.64 -8.43
N GLY A 129 4.41 20.28 -9.56
CA GLY A 129 3.08 20.25 -10.16
C GLY A 129 3.02 19.43 -11.45
N PHE A 130 2.18 18.39 -11.40
CA PHE A 130 1.65 17.51 -12.47
C PHE A 130 2.66 16.86 -13.44
#